data_AF-A0A023G6U3-F1
#
_entry.id   AF-A0A023G6U3-F1
#
_cell.length_a   1.000
_cell.length_b   1.000
_cell.length_c   1.000
_cell.angle_alpha   90.00
_cell.angle_beta   90.00
_cell.angle_gamma   90.00
#
_symmetry.space_group_name_H-M   'P 1'
#
loop_
_entity.id
_entity.type
_entity.pdbx_description
1 polymer ?
#
loop_
_entity_poly.entity_id
_entity_poly.type
_entity_poly.pdbx_seq_one_letter_code
_entity_poly.pdbx_strand_id
1 'polypeptide(L)'
;MLIRLLALSWAVATCCAGPLRQDANSWDCKSPSPMTPQQTILYTYVGENRIENQDAQHHLHVRANVEVGVVSPCLFSFKLSDVDLQGVSVANRYAFKEALERHTVLFHAEDGIVGEMRHDPAELPWALNVKRAIISMMQIPRTAIDANSIVSETDVFGTCETRYTPGNVGRSGGTVTKSKNLASCYGRFGSSLPIIYTPYESKVSPFQTIPMTNGSFVCQQTVDANRWITKAECK
;
A
#
# COMPACT_ATOMS: atom_id res chain seq x y z
N MET A 1 -43.09 66.66 -20.96
CA MET A 1 -41.86 65.89 -20.72
C MET A 1 -42.20 64.69 -19.85
N LEU A 2 -42.46 63.53 -20.45
CA LEU A 2 -42.73 62.27 -19.73
C LEU A 2 -41.41 61.52 -19.53
N ILE A 3 -41.04 61.29 -18.27
CA ILE A 3 -39.89 60.48 -17.89
C ILE A 3 -40.37 59.03 -17.73
N ARG A 4 -39.88 58.14 -18.60
CA ARG A 4 -40.07 56.69 -18.47
C ARG A 4 -38.95 56.10 -17.62
N LEU A 5 -39.30 55.57 -16.46
CA LEU A 5 -38.47 54.71 -15.63
C LEU A 5 -38.39 53.32 -16.29
N LEU A 6 -37.20 52.92 -16.74
CA LEU A 6 -36.90 51.57 -17.18
C LEU A 6 -36.35 50.77 -16.00
N ALA A 7 -37.09 49.73 -15.60
CA ALA A 7 -36.67 48.76 -14.60
C ALA A 7 -35.59 47.84 -15.18
N LEU A 8 -34.41 47.79 -14.54
CA LEU A 8 -33.39 46.77 -14.80
C LEU A 8 -33.82 45.45 -14.15
N SER A 9 -34.11 44.46 -14.99
CA SER A 9 -34.26 43.06 -14.57
C SER A 9 -32.89 42.43 -14.30
N TRP A 10 -32.72 41.89 -13.10
CA TRP A 10 -31.60 41.03 -12.74
C TRP A 10 -31.74 39.68 -13.46
N ALA A 11 -30.87 39.40 -14.41
CA ALA A 11 -30.64 38.04 -14.90
C ALA A 11 -29.65 37.36 -13.94
N VAL A 12 -30.16 36.51 -13.05
CA VAL A 12 -29.33 35.59 -12.26
C VAL A 12 -28.78 34.55 -13.23
N ALA A 13 -27.53 34.71 -13.64
CA ALA A 13 -26.77 33.69 -14.32
C ALA A 13 -26.48 32.56 -13.32
N THR A 14 -27.37 31.57 -13.26
CA THR A 14 -27.07 30.28 -12.64
C THR A 14 -25.97 29.62 -13.47
N CYS A 15 -24.72 29.81 -13.04
CA CYS A 15 -23.63 28.90 -13.40
C CYS A 15 -23.98 27.54 -12.79
N CYS A 16 -24.74 26.73 -13.52
CA CYS A 16 -24.75 25.31 -13.30
C CYS A 16 -23.32 24.83 -13.60
N ALA A 17 -22.52 24.64 -12.55
CA ALA A 17 -21.32 23.85 -12.65
C ALA A 17 -21.74 22.50 -13.25
N GLY A 18 -21.39 22.28 -14.52
CA GLY A 18 -21.61 20.99 -15.17
C GLY A 18 -20.95 19.90 -14.36
N PRO A 19 -21.47 18.67 -14.37
CA PRO A 19 -20.88 17.57 -13.63
C PRO A 19 -19.41 17.46 -14.02
N LEU A 20 -18.53 17.55 -13.02
CA LEU A 20 -17.12 17.26 -13.20
C LEU A 20 -17.05 15.88 -13.83
N ARG A 21 -16.50 15.84 -15.04
CA ARG A 21 -16.19 14.62 -15.77
C ARG A 21 -15.23 13.85 -14.86
N GLN A 22 -15.76 12.90 -14.10
CA GLN A 22 -14.94 11.86 -13.51
C GLN A 22 -14.35 11.14 -14.70
N ASP A 23 -13.08 11.41 -15.00
CA ASP A 23 -12.27 10.52 -15.81
C ASP A 23 -12.19 9.21 -15.03
N ALA A 24 -13.25 8.41 -15.15
CA ALA A 24 -13.22 7.01 -14.87
C ALA A 24 -12.27 6.44 -15.92
N ASN A 25 -10.99 6.39 -15.58
CA ASN A 25 -10.24 5.19 -15.88
C ASN A 25 -11.08 4.07 -15.26
N SER A 26 -11.97 3.51 -16.08
CA SER A 26 -12.78 2.36 -15.72
C SER A 26 -11.79 1.24 -15.50
N TRP A 27 -11.35 1.06 -14.26
CA TRP A 27 -10.60 -0.12 -13.84
C TRP A 27 -11.51 -1.32 -14.07
N ASP A 28 -11.35 -1.93 -15.24
CA ASP A 28 -12.09 -3.11 -15.63
C ASP A 28 -11.68 -4.27 -14.71
N CYS A 29 -12.65 -4.79 -13.96
CA CYS A 29 -12.44 -5.83 -12.95
C CYS A 29 -12.66 -7.19 -13.62
N LYS A 30 -11.56 -7.84 -14.00
CA LYS A 30 -11.56 -9.14 -14.68
C LYS A 30 -11.80 -10.28 -13.71
N SER A 31 -11.24 -10.18 -12.51
CA SER A 31 -11.29 -11.22 -11.49
C SER A 31 -11.78 -10.67 -10.14
N PRO A 32 -13.10 -10.64 -9.90
CA PRO A 32 -13.66 -10.08 -8.67
C PRO A 32 -13.24 -10.83 -7.41
N SER A 33 -13.11 -10.08 -6.31
CA SER A 33 -12.95 -10.64 -4.97
C SER A 33 -14.24 -11.34 -4.50
N PRO A 34 -14.16 -12.46 -3.75
CA PRO A 34 -15.32 -13.11 -3.15
C PRO A 34 -15.94 -12.29 -2.02
N MET A 35 -15.32 -11.17 -1.64
CA MET A 35 -15.77 -10.34 -0.53
C MET A 35 -17.04 -9.57 -0.89
N THR A 36 -17.92 -9.42 0.10
CA THR A 36 -19.13 -8.62 -0.05
C THR A 36 -18.76 -7.14 -0.13
N PRO A 37 -19.29 -6.40 -1.13
CA PRO A 37 -19.15 -4.96 -1.17
C PRO A 37 -19.70 -4.30 0.11
N GLN A 38 -19.13 -3.16 0.48
CA GLN A 38 -19.49 -2.37 1.68
C GLN A 38 -19.14 -3.04 3.02
N GLN A 39 -18.35 -4.11 3.02
CA GLN A 39 -17.73 -4.65 4.22
C GLN A 39 -16.43 -3.92 4.53
N THR A 40 -16.15 -3.68 5.82
CA THR A 40 -14.85 -3.19 6.31
C THR A 40 -14.19 -4.27 7.16
N ILE A 41 -12.91 -4.46 6.95
CA ILE A 41 -12.06 -5.42 7.64
C ILE A 41 -11.08 -4.64 8.50
N LEU A 42 -10.96 -5.04 9.75
CA LEU A 42 -10.11 -4.38 10.73
C LEU A 42 -8.89 -5.25 11.02
N TYR A 43 -7.71 -4.66 10.90
CA TYR A 43 -6.46 -5.26 11.37
C TYR A 43 -5.79 -4.37 12.40
N THR A 44 -4.90 -4.98 13.16
CA THR A 44 -3.92 -4.25 13.96
C THR A 44 -2.56 -4.42 13.31
N TYR A 45 -1.93 -3.29 12.97
CA TYR A 45 -0.56 -3.25 12.50
C TYR A 45 0.37 -2.97 13.67
N VAL A 46 1.47 -3.73 13.73
CA VAL A 46 2.58 -3.52 14.65
C VAL A 46 3.86 -3.61 13.84
N GLY A 47 4.66 -2.55 13.87
CA GLY A 47 5.93 -2.46 13.17
C GLY A 47 7.04 -2.06 14.12
N GLU A 48 8.17 -2.76 14.03
CA GLU A 48 9.37 -2.46 14.81
C GLU A 48 10.54 -2.22 13.87
N ASN A 49 11.30 -1.17 14.14
CA ASN A 49 12.57 -0.92 13.49
C ASN A 49 13.66 -0.76 14.54
N ARG A 50 14.73 -1.54 14.38
CA ARG A 50 15.87 -1.55 15.29
C ARG A 50 17.15 -1.30 14.50
N ILE A 51 17.87 -0.26 14.89
CA ILE A 51 19.21 0.03 14.40
C ILE A 51 20.15 -0.11 15.58
N GLU A 52 21.10 -1.03 15.46
CA GLU A 52 22.12 -1.27 16.46
C GLU A 52 23.49 -1.03 15.87
N ASN A 53 24.23 -0.15 16.52
CA ASN A 53 25.66 0.06 16.31
C ASN A 53 26.32 0.18 17.69
N GLN A 54 27.65 0.10 17.72
CA GLN A 54 28.46 0.27 18.94
C GLN A 54 28.11 1.57 19.69
N ASP A 55 27.81 2.64 18.95
CA ASP A 55 27.56 3.98 19.51
C ASP A 55 26.08 4.37 19.57
N ALA A 56 25.17 3.61 18.95
CA ALA A 56 23.78 4.01 18.83
C ALA A 56 22.83 2.81 18.82
N GLN A 57 21.85 2.85 19.73
CA GLN A 57 20.69 1.96 19.72
C GLN A 57 19.44 2.79 19.47
N HIS A 58 18.83 2.60 18.30
CA HIS A 58 17.55 3.20 17.98
C HIS A 58 16.51 2.09 17.87
N HIS A 59 15.44 2.22 18.65
CA HIS A 59 14.30 1.32 18.60
C HIS A 59 13.05 2.16 18.41
N LEU A 60 12.37 1.95 17.30
CA LEU A 60 11.16 2.64 16.92
C LEU A 60 10.04 1.60 16.81
N HIS A 61 8.94 1.85 17.52
CA HIS A 61 7.79 0.96 17.57
C HIS A 61 6.54 1.73 17.13
N VAL A 62 5.84 1.21 16.13
CA VAL A 62 4.63 1.80 15.55
C VAL A 62 3.49 0.82 15.74
N ARG A 63 2.36 1.32 16.25
CA ARG A 63 1.12 0.58 16.32
C ARG A 63 0.01 1.38 15.64
N ALA A 64 -0.85 0.71 14.89
CA ALA A 64 -1.98 1.36 14.24
C ALA A 64 -3.15 0.38 14.03
N ASN A 65 -4.36 0.91 13.96
CA ASN A 65 -5.51 0.22 13.42
C ASN A 65 -5.53 0.43 11.90
N VAL A 66 -5.82 -0.63 11.17
CA VAL A 66 -5.89 -0.63 9.71
C VAL A 66 -7.31 -1.00 9.32
N GLU A 67 -7.96 -0.11 8.58
CA GLU A 67 -9.30 -0.29 8.05
C GLU A 67 -9.18 -0.55 6.54
N VAL A 68 -9.59 -1.74 6.11
CA VAL A 68 -9.66 -2.12 4.69
C VAL A 68 -11.13 -2.25 4.30
N GLY A 69 -11.65 -1.28 3.55
CA GLY A 69 -13.02 -1.28 3.07
C GLY A 69 -13.14 -1.85 1.66
N VAL A 70 -14.13 -2.69 1.41
CA VAL A 70 -14.45 -3.22 0.08
C VAL A 70 -15.41 -2.24 -0.61
N VAL A 71 -14.89 -1.39 -1.49
CA VAL A 71 -15.69 -0.39 -2.22
C VAL A 71 -16.46 -1.06 -3.36
N SER A 72 -15.76 -1.89 -4.12
CA SER A 72 -16.32 -2.76 -5.17
C SER A 72 -15.47 -4.05 -5.26
N PRO A 73 -15.86 -5.07 -6.05
CA PRO A 73 -15.18 -6.37 -6.03
C PRO A 73 -13.67 -6.36 -6.31
N CYS A 74 -13.13 -5.36 -7.02
CA CYS A 74 -11.68 -5.21 -7.21
C CYS A 74 -11.12 -3.91 -6.60
N LEU A 75 -11.96 -3.07 -5.99
CA LEU A 75 -11.56 -1.76 -5.48
C LEU A 75 -11.69 -1.72 -3.96
N PHE A 76 -10.60 -1.39 -3.30
CA PHE A 76 -10.50 -1.35 -1.85
C PHE A 76 -10.10 0.05 -1.38
N SER A 77 -10.59 0.42 -0.20
CA SER A 77 -10.12 1.57 0.55
C SER A 77 -9.21 1.12 1.68
N PHE A 78 -8.18 1.91 1.96
CA PHE A 78 -7.22 1.68 3.01
C PHE A 78 -7.11 2.94 3.85
N LYS A 79 -7.34 2.81 5.15
CA LYS A 79 -7.20 3.92 6.10
C LYS A 79 -6.49 3.43 7.37
N LEU A 80 -5.65 4.30 7.92
CA LEU A 80 -5.05 4.11 9.24
C LEU A 80 -5.82 4.95 10.26
N SER A 81 -5.96 4.40 11.45
CA SER A 81 -6.53 5.05 12.63
C SER A 81 -5.76 4.63 13.88
N ASP A 82 -5.90 5.41 14.95
CA ASP A 82 -5.24 5.18 16.24
C ASP A 82 -3.72 4.88 16.14
N VAL A 83 -3.03 5.60 15.26
CA VAL A 83 -1.57 5.52 15.11
C VAL A 83 -0.90 6.00 16.40
N ASP A 84 -0.05 5.15 16.95
CA ASP A 84 0.84 5.40 18.07
C ASP A 84 2.30 5.15 17.63
N LEU A 85 3.18 6.07 18.01
CA LEU A 85 4.61 6.03 17.69
C LEU A 85 5.42 6.19 18.96
N GLN A 86 6.24 5.19 19.26
CA GLN A 86 7.11 5.16 20.44
C GLN A 86 8.58 5.27 20.01
N GLY A 87 9.44 5.76 20.92
CA GLY A 87 10.87 5.94 20.67
C GLY A 87 11.27 7.28 20.03
N VAL A 88 10.33 8.23 19.88
CA VAL A 88 10.60 9.60 19.36
C VAL A 88 10.02 10.70 20.25
N SER A 89 10.39 11.97 19.99
CA SER A 89 9.86 13.15 20.69
C SER A 89 8.35 13.35 20.47
N VAL A 90 7.67 13.98 21.43
CA VAL A 90 6.20 14.16 21.41
C VAL A 90 5.72 14.92 20.15
N ALA A 91 6.40 15.99 19.75
CA ALA A 91 6.04 16.76 18.55
C ALA A 91 6.09 15.89 17.28
N ASN A 92 7.11 15.02 17.18
CA ASN A 92 7.25 14.11 16.05
C ASN A 92 6.14 13.03 16.04
N ARG A 93 5.64 12.61 17.22
CA ARG A 93 4.52 11.65 17.31
C ARG A 93 3.23 12.22 16.73
N TYR A 94 2.89 13.47 17.08
CA TYR A 94 1.67 14.11 16.58
C TYR A 94 1.71 14.33 15.06
N ALA A 95 2.81 14.88 14.54
CA ALA A 95 2.97 15.07 13.11
C ALA A 95 2.95 13.74 12.33
N PHE A 96 3.54 12.69 12.91
CA PHE A 96 3.53 11.35 12.33
C PHE A 96 2.13 10.74 12.28
N LYS A 97 1.39 10.81 13.40
CA LYS A 97 -0.01 10.38 13.49
C LYS A 97 -0.88 11.12 12.49
N GLU A 98 -0.83 12.45 12.50
CA GLU A 98 -1.64 13.29 11.60
C GLU A 98 -1.41 12.90 10.15
N ALA A 99 -0.16 12.83 9.70
CA ALA A 99 0.16 12.51 8.32
C ALA A 99 -0.32 11.13 7.88
N LEU A 100 -0.25 10.11 8.73
CA LEU A 100 -0.70 8.75 8.38
C LEU A 100 -2.23 8.61 8.39
N GLU A 101 -2.94 9.32 9.26
CA GLU A 101 -4.39 9.21 9.41
C GLU A 101 -5.18 10.13 8.45
N ARG A 102 -4.53 11.17 7.91
CA ARG A 102 -5.20 12.26 7.18
C ARG A 102 -5.96 11.81 5.94
N HIS A 103 -5.35 10.98 5.09
CA HIS A 103 -5.95 10.58 3.81
C HIS A 103 -6.08 9.07 3.65
N THR A 104 -7.21 8.68 3.09
CA THR A 104 -7.49 7.31 2.64
C THR A 104 -6.78 7.05 1.32
N VAL A 105 -6.27 5.84 1.13
CA VAL A 105 -5.72 5.36 -0.14
C VAL A 105 -6.73 4.40 -0.75
N LEU A 106 -6.99 4.53 -2.05
CA LEU A 106 -7.76 3.53 -2.80
C LEU A 106 -6.78 2.67 -3.58
N PHE A 107 -6.95 1.35 -3.56
CA PHE A 107 -6.12 0.45 -4.35
C PHE A 107 -6.97 -0.58 -5.06
N HIS A 108 -6.54 -0.90 -6.29
CA HIS A 108 -7.10 -1.99 -7.07
C HIS A 108 -6.39 -3.29 -6.69
N ALA A 109 -7.15 -4.38 -6.54
CA ALA A 109 -6.57 -5.70 -6.34
C ALA A 109 -7.37 -6.78 -7.06
N GLU A 110 -6.67 -7.64 -7.78
CA GLU A 110 -7.23 -8.74 -8.57
C GLU A 110 -6.46 -10.02 -8.27
N ASP A 111 -7.18 -11.11 -8.01
CA ASP A 111 -6.60 -12.40 -7.63
C ASP A 111 -5.52 -12.31 -6.52
N GLY A 112 -5.70 -11.33 -5.62
CA GLY A 112 -4.81 -11.05 -4.49
C GLY A 112 -3.50 -10.32 -4.85
N ILE A 113 -3.37 -9.86 -6.10
CA ILE A 113 -2.29 -9.00 -6.58
C ILE A 113 -2.76 -7.55 -6.51
N VAL A 114 -1.98 -6.69 -5.85
CA VAL A 114 -2.26 -5.26 -5.77
C VAL A 114 -1.76 -4.58 -7.04
N GLY A 115 -2.64 -3.79 -7.65
CA GLY A 115 -2.38 -3.02 -8.86
C GLY A 115 -2.20 -1.54 -8.55
N GLU A 116 -2.86 -0.71 -9.35
CA GLU A 116 -2.79 0.76 -9.24
C GLU A 116 -3.38 1.26 -7.92
N MET A 117 -2.75 2.30 -7.35
CA MET A 117 -3.21 2.99 -6.16
C MET A 117 -3.52 4.45 -6.48
N ARG A 118 -4.65 4.95 -5.98
CA ARG A 118 -5.00 6.38 -5.96
C ARG A 118 -4.85 6.92 -4.54
N HIS A 119 -4.17 8.05 -4.42
CA HIS A 119 -3.98 8.77 -3.17
C HIS A 119 -4.30 10.26 -3.38
N ASP A 120 -4.52 10.97 -2.28
CA ASP A 120 -4.68 12.42 -2.33
C ASP A 120 -3.36 13.08 -2.79
N PRO A 121 -3.41 14.08 -3.69
CA PRO A 121 -2.21 14.84 -4.09
C PRO A 121 -1.48 15.53 -2.94
N ALA A 122 -2.17 15.82 -1.83
CA ALA A 122 -1.59 16.41 -0.62
C ALA A 122 -0.97 15.37 0.33
N GLU A 123 -1.09 14.07 0.04
CA GLU A 123 -0.45 13.01 0.81
C GLU A 123 1.07 13.14 0.76
N LEU A 124 1.71 13.14 1.94
CA LEU A 124 3.16 13.21 2.02
C LEU A 124 3.77 11.91 1.44
N PRO A 125 4.81 11.99 0.59
CA PRO A 125 5.38 10.79 -0.05
C PRO A 125 5.86 9.71 0.93
N TRP A 126 6.41 10.10 2.08
CA TRP A 126 6.84 9.13 3.10
C TRP A 126 5.65 8.43 3.77
N ALA A 127 4.56 9.15 4.01
CA ALA A 127 3.34 8.61 4.63
C ALA A 127 2.68 7.60 3.68
N LEU A 128 2.59 7.95 2.39
CA LEU A 128 2.15 7.05 1.34
C LEU A 128 3.01 5.78 1.27
N ASN A 129 4.33 5.88 1.42
CA ASN A 129 5.22 4.72 1.40
C ASN A 129 5.01 3.79 2.60
N VAL A 130 4.69 4.32 3.78
CA VAL A 130 4.27 3.51 4.94
C VAL A 130 2.97 2.76 4.63
N LYS A 131 1.97 3.44 4.04
CA LYS A 131 0.70 2.81 3.64
C LYS A 131 0.93 1.71 2.59
N ARG A 132 1.78 1.97 1.58
CA ARG A 132 2.19 0.99 0.56
C ARG A 132 2.87 -0.23 1.18
N ALA A 133 3.74 -0.03 2.18
CA ALA A 133 4.40 -1.12 2.88
C ALA A 133 3.37 -2.03 3.57
N ILE A 134 2.40 -1.46 4.29
CA ILE A 134 1.34 -2.24 4.94
C ILE A 134 0.46 -2.96 3.90
N ILE A 135 0.08 -2.28 2.81
CA ILE A 135 -0.70 -2.89 1.73
C ILE A 135 0.07 -4.06 1.08
N SER A 136 1.39 -3.93 0.89
CA SER A 136 2.20 -5.02 0.33
C SER A 136 2.25 -6.29 1.18
N MET A 137 2.04 -6.18 2.51
CA MET A 137 1.90 -7.33 3.40
C MET A 137 0.58 -8.08 3.18
N MET A 138 -0.42 -7.41 2.62
CA MET A 138 -1.73 -7.99 2.28
C MET A 138 -1.77 -8.54 0.83
N GLN A 139 -0.64 -8.57 0.13
CA GLN A 139 -0.55 -9.09 -1.24
C GLN A 139 -0.14 -10.56 -1.24
N ILE A 140 -0.98 -11.40 -1.84
CA ILE A 140 -0.72 -12.83 -2.09
C ILE A 140 -1.46 -13.28 -3.36
N PRO A 141 -0.77 -13.75 -4.41
CA PRO A 141 -1.45 -14.33 -5.56
C PRO A 141 -2.29 -15.55 -5.14
N ARG A 142 -3.54 -15.66 -5.61
CA ARG A 142 -4.39 -16.82 -5.26
C ARG A 142 -3.78 -18.16 -5.62
N THR A 143 -3.03 -18.23 -6.72
CA THR A 143 -2.33 -19.44 -7.18
C THR A 143 -1.22 -19.88 -6.22
N ALA A 144 -0.65 -18.94 -5.46
CA ALA A 144 0.42 -19.19 -4.51
C ALA A 144 -0.06 -19.84 -3.21
N ILE A 145 -1.38 -19.94 -3.01
CA ILE A 145 -1.98 -20.62 -1.84
C ILE A 145 -2.01 -22.14 -2.05
N ASP A 146 -2.20 -22.60 -3.30
CA ASP A 146 -2.40 -24.02 -3.59
C ASP A 146 -1.10 -24.78 -3.86
N ALA A 147 -0.08 -24.08 -4.39
CA ALA A 147 1.16 -24.70 -4.81
C ALA A 147 2.37 -23.78 -4.64
N ASN A 148 3.54 -24.42 -4.52
CA ASN A 148 4.82 -23.71 -4.59
C ASN A 148 4.90 -22.94 -5.91
N SER A 149 5.20 -21.66 -5.83
CA SER A 149 5.32 -20.81 -7.01
C SER A 149 6.43 -19.77 -6.85
N ILE A 150 7.00 -19.40 -7.98
CA ILE A 150 7.93 -18.30 -8.09
C ILE A 150 7.29 -17.31 -9.06
N VAL A 151 7.06 -16.08 -8.60
CA VAL A 151 6.38 -15.05 -9.38
C VAL A 151 7.16 -13.74 -9.31
N SER A 152 7.08 -12.95 -10.38
CA SER A 152 7.56 -11.57 -10.36
C SER A 152 6.51 -10.70 -9.67
N GLU A 153 6.82 -10.21 -8.47
CA GLU A 153 5.91 -9.38 -7.68
C GLU A 153 6.44 -7.95 -7.60
N THR A 154 5.58 -6.97 -7.85
CA THR A 154 5.87 -5.54 -7.62
C THR A 154 5.24 -5.08 -6.32
N ASP A 155 6.04 -4.52 -5.42
CA ASP A 155 5.59 -3.96 -4.14
C ASP A 155 6.48 -2.80 -3.66
N VAL A 156 6.47 -2.49 -2.36
CA VAL A 156 7.28 -1.42 -1.76
C VAL A 156 8.80 -1.58 -1.98
N PHE A 157 9.27 -2.81 -2.23
CA PHE A 157 10.68 -3.10 -2.49
C PHE A 157 11.07 -2.99 -3.98
N GLY A 158 10.11 -2.67 -4.85
CA GLY A 158 10.26 -2.69 -6.30
C GLY A 158 9.71 -3.98 -6.90
N THR A 159 10.23 -4.40 -8.05
CA THR A 159 9.87 -5.66 -8.69
C THR A 159 10.89 -6.73 -8.34
N CYS A 160 10.44 -7.81 -7.70
CA CYS A 160 11.28 -8.87 -7.17
C CYS A 160 10.78 -10.24 -7.61
N GLU A 161 11.72 -11.16 -7.87
CA GLU A 161 11.39 -12.59 -7.84
C GLU A 161 10.99 -12.97 -6.41
N THR A 162 9.76 -13.48 -6.27
CA THR A 162 9.15 -13.80 -4.98
C THR A 162 8.75 -15.26 -4.97
N ARG A 163 9.24 -15.99 -3.97
CA ARG A 163 8.93 -17.41 -3.78
C ARG A 163 7.85 -17.57 -2.73
N TYR A 164 6.80 -18.29 -3.09
CA TYR A 164 5.72 -18.70 -2.20
C TYR A 164 5.80 -20.19 -1.94
N THR A 165 5.74 -20.54 -0.66
CA THR A 165 5.74 -21.93 -0.18
C THR A 165 4.51 -22.14 0.69
N PRO A 166 3.45 -22.78 0.16
CA PRO A 166 2.31 -23.18 0.97
C PRO A 166 2.75 -24.13 2.09
N GLY A 167 2.27 -23.87 3.29
CA GLY A 167 2.43 -24.73 4.46
C GLY A 167 1.20 -25.62 4.65
N ASN A 168 0.65 -25.62 5.86
CA ASN A 168 -0.56 -26.38 6.18
C ASN A 168 -1.78 -25.71 5.54
N VAL A 169 -2.13 -26.08 4.32
CA VAL A 169 -3.33 -25.59 3.62
C VAL A 169 -4.42 -26.65 3.72
N GLY A 170 -5.53 -26.31 4.39
CA GLY A 170 -6.69 -27.17 4.58
C GLY A 170 -7.99 -26.49 4.19
N ARG A 171 -9.13 -27.15 4.44
CA ARG A 171 -10.46 -26.61 4.10
C ARG A 171 -10.84 -25.34 4.88
N SER A 172 -10.23 -25.10 6.04
CA SER A 172 -10.50 -23.96 6.92
C SER A 172 -9.56 -22.77 6.70
N GLY A 173 -8.68 -22.84 5.69
CA GLY A 173 -7.61 -21.87 5.48
C GLY A 173 -6.23 -22.51 5.52
N GLY A 174 -5.19 -21.69 5.51
CA GLY A 174 -3.82 -22.20 5.49
C GLY A 174 -2.76 -21.16 5.78
N THR A 175 -1.51 -21.60 5.68
CA THR A 175 -0.34 -20.75 5.84
C THR A 175 0.47 -20.73 4.56
N VAL A 176 1.03 -19.59 4.19
CA VAL A 176 1.91 -19.42 3.03
C VAL A 176 3.12 -18.61 3.45
N THR A 177 4.30 -19.11 3.14
CA THR A 177 5.56 -18.41 3.37
C THR A 177 5.98 -17.71 2.09
N LYS A 178 6.02 -16.38 2.13
CA LYS A 178 6.51 -15.48 1.10
C LYS A 178 7.97 -15.14 1.38
N SER A 179 8.86 -15.30 0.41
CA SER A 179 10.29 -14.97 0.57
C SER A 179 10.85 -14.23 -0.63
N LYS A 180 11.73 -13.25 -0.37
CA LYS A 180 12.41 -12.43 -1.39
C LYS A 180 13.87 -12.24 -1.04
N ASN A 181 14.70 -12.23 -2.07
CA ASN A 181 16.06 -11.68 -1.99
C ASN A 181 16.00 -10.20 -2.42
N LEU A 182 16.27 -9.28 -1.49
CA LEU A 182 16.16 -7.84 -1.76
C LEU A 182 17.28 -7.35 -2.70
N ALA A 183 18.37 -8.11 -2.83
CA ALA A 183 19.45 -7.78 -3.76
C ALA A 183 19.08 -8.02 -5.23
N SER A 184 18.09 -8.90 -5.50
CA SER A 184 17.59 -9.18 -6.85
C SER A 184 16.41 -8.30 -7.28
N CYS A 185 15.91 -7.43 -6.40
CA CYS A 185 14.80 -6.53 -6.72
C CYS A 185 15.28 -5.35 -7.58
N TYR A 186 14.57 -5.02 -8.65
CA TYR A 186 14.85 -3.87 -9.50
C TYR A 186 13.76 -2.79 -9.40
N GLY A 187 14.03 -1.60 -9.94
CA GLY A 187 13.11 -0.46 -9.85
C GLY A 187 13.08 0.20 -8.47
N ARG A 188 14.08 -0.06 -7.61
CA ARG A 188 14.21 0.49 -6.25
C ARG A 188 14.87 1.87 -6.22
N PHE A 189 14.86 2.62 -7.32
CA PHE A 189 15.74 3.77 -7.48
C PHE A 189 15.11 5.08 -7.01
N GLY A 190 15.64 5.58 -5.89
CA GLY A 190 15.43 6.93 -5.39
C GLY A 190 16.46 7.22 -4.30
N SER A 191 17.40 8.12 -4.58
CA SER A 191 18.38 8.60 -3.60
C SER A 191 18.15 10.07 -3.36
N SER A 192 17.93 10.44 -2.10
CA SER A 192 18.00 11.83 -1.64
C SER A 192 19.45 12.30 -1.43
N LEU A 193 20.41 11.39 -1.53
CA LEU A 193 21.84 11.69 -1.41
C LEU A 193 22.41 12.08 -2.79
N PRO A 194 23.37 13.02 -2.84
CA PRO A 194 24.10 13.41 -4.05
C PRO A 194 25.12 12.34 -4.49
N ILE A 195 24.89 11.07 -4.14
CA ILE A 195 25.63 9.94 -4.69
C ILE A 195 24.99 9.66 -6.05
N ILE A 196 25.54 10.28 -7.10
CA ILE A 196 25.17 9.94 -8.48
C ILE A 196 25.66 8.51 -8.73
N TYR A 197 24.75 7.54 -8.61
CA TYR A 197 25.01 6.19 -9.10
C TYR A 197 24.19 5.97 -10.36
N THR A 198 24.80 5.31 -11.34
CA THR A 198 24.08 4.79 -12.50
C THR A 198 23.29 3.58 -12.03
N PRO A 199 21.94 3.57 -12.15
CA PRO A 199 21.16 2.38 -11.83
C PRO A 199 21.65 1.22 -12.70
N TYR A 200 22.01 0.11 -12.05
CA TYR A 200 22.48 -1.09 -12.73
C TYR A 200 21.29 -2.03 -12.94
N GLU A 201 20.70 -1.98 -14.13
CA GLU A 201 19.63 -2.88 -14.55
C GLU A 201 20.16 -3.84 -15.62
N SER A 202 20.71 -4.97 -15.20
CA SER A 202 21.15 -6.03 -16.11
C SER A 202 20.30 -7.25 -15.90
N LYS A 203 19.49 -7.63 -16.89
CA LYS A 203 18.63 -8.83 -16.83
C LYS A 203 19.37 -10.14 -16.52
N VAL A 204 20.69 -10.15 -16.70
CA VAL A 204 21.55 -11.33 -16.52
C VAL A 204 22.22 -11.36 -15.13
N SER A 205 22.21 -10.24 -14.39
CA SER A 205 22.85 -10.15 -13.09
C SER A 205 21.95 -10.65 -11.96
N PRO A 206 22.48 -11.42 -10.99
CA PRO A 206 21.75 -11.74 -9.76
C PRO A 206 21.60 -10.51 -8.82
N PHE A 207 22.35 -9.44 -9.06
CA PHE A 207 22.30 -8.19 -8.32
C PHE A 207 21.71 -7.08 -9.20
N GLN A 208 20.60 -6.49 -8.75
CA GLN A 208 19.92 -5.37 -9.41
C GLN A 208 20.03 -4.05 -8.62
N THR A 209 20.68 -4.10 -7.45
CA THR A 209 20.96 -2.95 -6.59
C THR A 209 22.45 -2.85 -6.28
N ILE A 210 22.87 -1.71 -5.72
CA ILE A 210 24.27 -1.51 -5.31
C ILE A 210 24.60 -2.57 -4.25
N PRO A 211 25.68 -3.37 -4.42
CA PRO A 211 26.04 -4.49 -3.53
C PRO A 211 26.65 -4.01 -2.21
N MET A 212 26.12 -2.92 -1.63
CA MET A 212 26.53 -2.38 -0.34
C MET A 212 25.64 -2.87 0.79
N THR A 213 24.44 -3.36 0.47
CA THR A 213 23.49 -3.91 1.44
C THR A 213 22.94 -5.24 0.92
N ASN A 214 22.96 -6.25 1.79
CA ASN A 214 22.27 -7.51 1.56
C ASN A 214 21.06 -7.57 2.48
N GLY A 215 19.93 -8.02 1.96
CA GLY A 215 18.69 -8.10 2.71
C GLY A 215 17.83 -9.24 2.21
N SER A 216 17.23 -9.97 3.14
CA SER A 216 16.19 -10.95 2.88
C SER A 216 14.88 -10.43 3.45
N PHE A 217 13.77 -10.76 2.79
CA PHE A 217 12.44 -10.54 3.33
C PHE A 217 11.72 -11.88 3.40
N VAL A 218 11.24 -12.25 4.58
CA VAL A 218 10.45 -13.47 4.79
C VAL A 218 9.17 -13.09 5.52
N CYS A 219 8.02 -13.43 4.94
CA CYS A 219 6.73 -13.17 5.54
C CYS A 219 5.86 -14.42 5.60
N GLN A 220 5.33 -14.72 6.78
CA GLN A 220 4.38 -15.80 7.00
C GLN A 220 2.98 -15.23 6.99
N GLN A 221 2.19 -15.58 5.97
CA GLN A 221 0.82 -15.15 5.80
C GLN A 221 -0.13 -16.31 6.17
N THR A 222 -1.17 -16.01 6.93
CA THR A 222 -2.26 -16.94 7.24
C THR A 222 -3.51 -16.49 6.50
N VAL A 223 -4.17 -17.42 5.83
CA VAL A 223 -5.39 -17.19 5.06
C VAL A 223 -6.56 -17.97 5.64
N ASP A 224 -7.77 -17.43 5.52
CA ASP A 224 -9.02 -18.11 5.88
C ASP A 224 -9.55 -19.02 4.75
N ALA A 225 -10.75 -19.59 4.95
CA ALA A 225 -11.42 -20.40 3.93
C ALA A 225 -11.78 -19.64 2.65
N ASN A 226 -11.95 -18.30 2.73
CA ASN A 226 -12.19 -17.42 1.59
C ASN A 226 -10.88 -16.98 0.92
N ARG A 227 -9.75 -17.56 1.33
CA ARG A 227 -8.40 -17.25 0.83
C ARG A 227 -7.99 -15.80 1.10
N TRP A 228 -8.57 -15.19 2.13
CA TRP A 228 -8.25 -13.84 2.55
C TRP A 228 -7.24 -13.87 3.69
N ILE A 229 -6.29 -12.92 3.69
CA ILE A 229 -5.23 -12.87 4.69
C ILE A 229 -5.82 -12.41 6.04
N THR A 230 -5.71 -13.25 7.06
CA THR A 230 -6.13 -12.92 8.43
C THR A 230 -4.96 -12.44 9.29
N LYS A 231 -3.74 -12.87 8.96
CA LYS A 231 -2.52 -12.53 9.70
C LYS A 231 -1.32 -12.55 8.77
N ALA A 232 -0.40 -11.59 8.94
CA ALA A 232 0.89 -11.57 8.26
C ALA A 232 1.99 -11.20 9.26
N GLU A 233 3.05 -12.00 9.33
CA GLU A 233 4.23 -11.75 10.16
C GLU A 233 5.47 -11.73 9.27
N CYS A 234 6.08 -10.55 9.10
CA CYS A 234 7.22 -10.37 8.19
C CYS A 234 8.50 -9.97 8.94
N LYS A 235 9.65 -10.43 8.44
CA LYS A 235 11.00 -10.16 8.95
C LYS A 235 11.97 -9.85 7.82
#